data_AF-A0A511HPD6-F1
#
_entry.id   AF-A0A511HPD6-F1
#
_cell.length_a   1.000
_cell.length_b   1.000
_cell.length_c   1.000
_cell.angle_alpha   90.00
_cell.angle_beta   90.00
_cell.angle_gamma   90.00
#
_symmetry.space_group_name_H-M   'P 1'
#
loop_
_entity.id
_entity.type
_entity.pdbx_description
1 polymer ?
#
loop_
_entity_poly.entity_id
_entity_poly.type
_entity_poly.pdbx_seq_one_letter_code
_entity_poly.pdbx_strand_id
1 'polypeptide(L)'
;MTRGIAHMVCLTAAMTIPSLLKLPVRILPTGLCALTFLAPAACGSSDPADDRPGSTRGTIYGDYNDEWREHFPPSSSVNLEGQYVPPDVHLLRFCGHAVGTPENIPGTSDSLCYTVHLEKTVLGTGPTTLSIDGHIEVSVAGNDNQPPPTFVPRGSHSASVRRAWVKSSCDGEHYFDNPVRQEVTGTLELSVNTAKRVSGRFKIETSGRAAGPCPTNRTRADLTFDNSIQPSFD
;
A
#
# COMPACT_ATOMS: atom_id res chain seq x y z
N MET A 1 -26.94 -25.87 50.53
CA MET A 1 -27.99 -24.86 50.27
C MET A 1 -27.94 -24.50 48.79
N THR A 2 -29.03 -24.83 48.11
CA THR A 2 -29.55 -24.37 46.80
C THR A 2 -28.61 -24.09 45.62
N ARG A 3 -28.70 -25.03 44.65
CA ARG A 3 -28.40 -24.90 43.22
C ARG A 3 -29.31 -23.85 42.54
N GLY A 4 -28.81 -23.19 41.50
CA GLY A 4 -29.62 -22.45 40.53
C GLY A 4 -29.11 -22.70 39.12
N ILE A 5 -29.80 -23.60 38.40
CA ILE A 5 -29.66 -23.86 36.96
C ILE A 5 -30.74 -23.02 36.27
N ALA A 6 -30.41 -22.30 35.20
CA ALA A 6 -31.39 -21.75 34.27
C ALA A 6 -30.99 -22.10 32.83
N HIS A 7 -31.80 -22.98 32.25
CA HIS A 7 -31.89 -23.33 30.84
C HIS A 7 -32.74 -22.31 30.08
N MET A 8 -32.75 -22.47 28.74
CA MET A 8 -33.87 -22.19 27.81
C MET A 8 -33.99 -20.71 27.35
N VAL A 9 -34.24 -20.34 26.09
CA VAL A 9 -34.86 -21.02 24.93
C VAL A 9 -34.31 -20.43 23.63
N CYS A 10 -34.18 -21.27 22.60
CA CYS A 10 -33.94 -20.93 21.20
C CYS A 10 -35.27 -20.58 20.50
N LEU A 11 -35.37 -19.45 19.79
CA LEU A 11 -36.50 -19.15 18.91
C LEU A 11 -36.01 -18.90 17.47
N THR A 12 -36.11 -19.94 16.65
CA THR A 12 -36.09 -19.87 15.19
C THR A 12 -37.49 -19.53 14.67
N ALA A 13 -37.65 -18.43 13.96
CA ALA A 13 -38.85 -18.12 13.19
C ALA A 13 -38.60 -18.48 11.71
N ALA A 14 -39.15 -19.61 11.27
CA ALA A 14 -39.31 -19.94 9.87
C ALA A 14 -40.73 -19.50 9.45
N MET A 15 -40.83 -18.64 8.43
CA MET A 15 -42.11 -18.23 7.84
C MET A 15 -42.18 -18.77 6.41
N THR A 16 -42.96 -19.83 6.26
CA THR A 16 -43.36 -20.47 5.00
C THR A 16 -44.53 -19.69 4.39
N ILE A 17 -44.38 -19.32 3.11
CA ILE A 17 -45.45 -18.70 2.31
C ILE A 17 -46.12 -19.80 1.46
N PRO A 18 -47.46 -19.93 1.46
CA PRO A 18 -48.14 -20.96 0.69
C PRO A 18 -48.34 -20.54 -0.78
N SER A 19 -48.03 -21.48 -1.66
CA SER A 19 -48.42 -21.51 -3.07
C SER A 19 -49.89 -21.93 -3.22
N LEU A 20 -50.66 -21.26 -4.08
CA LEU A 20 -51.62 -21.83 -5.04
C LEU A 20 -52.64 -20.79 -5.50
N LEU A 21 -52.61 -20.45 -6.78
CA LEU A 21 -53.83 -20.16 -7.56
C LEU A 21 -53.56 -20.52 -9.03
N LYS A 22 -54.20 -21.62 -9.45
CA LYS A 22 -54.36 -22.07 -10.84
C LYS A 22 -55.43 -21.22 -11.51
N LEU A 23 -55.26 -20.87 -12.79
CA LEU A 23 -56.32 -20.56 -13.77
C LEU A 23 -55.71 -20.66 -15.20
N PRO A 24 -56.52 -20.74 -16.28
CA PRO A 24 -56.44 -21.83 -17.25
C PRO A 24 -55.86 -21.43 -18.62
N VAL A 25 -55.50 -22.48 -19.35
CA VAL A 25 -55.00 -22.52 -20.73
C VAL A 25 -56.01 -21.96 -21.74
N ARG A 26 -55.56 -21.06 -22.61
CA ARG A 26 -56.08 -20.89 -23.98
C ARG A 26 -54.93 -20.66 -24.97
N ILE A 27 -55.16 -21.18 -26.17
CA ILE A 27 -54.22 -21.62 -27.18
C ILE A 27 -54.27 -20.69 -28.42
N LEU A 28 -53.09 -20.45 -29.03
CA LEU A 28 -52.76 -20.04 -30.44
C LEU A 28 -53.17 -18.62 -30.93
N PRO A 29 -52.56 -18.05 -32.01
CA PRO A 29 -51.47 -18.55 -32.88
C PRO A 29 -50.33 -17.55 -33.24
N THR A 30 -49.22 -18.12 -33.75
CA THR A 30 -48.27 -17.62 -34.77
C THR A 30 -47.95 -16.12 -34.88
N GLY A 31 -46.69 -15.78 -34.56
CA GLY A 31 -46.02 -14.56 -35.04
C GLY A 31 -44.52 -14.81 -35.14
N LEU A 32 -44.02 -14.91 -36.37
CA LEU A 32 -42.60 -14.91 -36.72
C LEU A 32 -41.91 -13.66 -36.14
N CYS A 33 -40.85 -13.85 -35.34
CA CYS A 33 -39.76 -12.89 -35.27
C CYS A 33 -38.44 -13.66 -35.41
N ALA A 34 -37.80 -13.45 -36.55
CA ALA A 34 -36.44 -13.90 -36.80
C ALA A 34 -35.49 -13.24 -35.80
N LEU A 35 -34.93 -14.02 -34.89
CA LEU A 35 -33.77 -13.63 -34.08
C LEU A 35 -32.52 -14.05 -34.85
N THR A 36 -32.04 -13.13 -35.67
CA THR A 36 -30.67 -13.13 -36.17
C THR A 36 -29.72 -13.16 -34.98
N PHE A 37 -29.13 -14.32 -34.69
CA PHE A 37 -27.94 -14.43 -33.86
C PHE A 37 -26.76 -13.78 -34.63
N LEU A 38 -26.66 -12.46 -34.54
CA LEU A 38 -25.40 -11.77 -34.74
C LEU A 38 -24.53 -12.11 -33.54
N ALA A 39 -23.75 -13.19 -33.64
CA ALA A 39 -22.63 -13.44 -32.77
C ALA A 39 -21.63 -12.29 -32.98
N PRO A 40 -21.37 -11.41 -31.98
CA PRO A 40 -20.21 -10.57 -32.08
C PRO A 40 -19.00 -11.50 -32.01
N ALA A 41 -18.20 -11.48 -33.07
CA ALA A 41 -16.83 -11.92 -33.03
C ALA A 41 -16.15 -11.15 -31.90
N ALA A 42 -16.01 -11.78 -30.73
CA ALA A 42 -15.13 -11.33 -29.67
C ALA A 42 -13.67 -11.60 -30.10
N CYS A 43 -13.24 -10.96 -31.19
CA CYS A 43 -11.84 -10.70 -31.47
C CYS A 43 -11.42 -9.51 -30.62
N GLY A 44 -11.29 -9.78 -29.33
CA GLY A 44 -10.63 -8.90 -28.39
C GLY A 44 -9.82 -9.83 -27.52
N SER A 45 -8.61 -10.18 -27.96
CA SER A 45 -7.57 -10.56 -27.01
C SER A 45 -7.31 -9.33 -26.16
N SER A 46 -8.14 -9.14 -25.13
CA SER A 46 -7.63 -8.61 -23.89
C SER A 46 -6.55 -9.59 -23.48
N ASP A 47 -5.31 -9.32 -23.92
CA ASP A 47 -4.14 -9.89 -23.26
C ASP A 47 -4.42 -9.71 -21.77
N PRO A 48 -4.51 -10.80 -20.98
CA PRO A 48 -4.60 -10.66 -19.54
C PRO A 48 -3.38 -9.83 -19.18
N ALA A 49 -3.63 -8.59 -18.76
CA ALA A 49 -2.59 -7.64 -18.38
C ALA A 49 -1.55 -8.41 -17.59
N ASP A 50 -0.31 -8.42 -18.09
CA ASP A 50 0.84 -9.16 -17.58
C ASP A 50 0.76 -9.27 -16.06
N ASP A 51 0.17 -10.37 -15.56
CA ASP A 51 -0.22 -10.54 -14.15
C ASP A 51 1.00 -10.96 -13.31
N ARG A 52 2.19 -10.74 -13.87
CA ARG A 52 3.47 -10.96 -13.24
C ARG A 52 3.70 -9.83 -12.25
N PRO A 53 3.72 -10.12 -10.94
CA PRO A 53 4.09 -9.12 -9.96
C PRO A 53 5.49 -8.56 -10.26
N GLY A 54 5.71 -7.28 -9.97
CA GLY A 54 6.99 -6.62 -10.17
C GLY A 54 6.94 -5.24 -10.83
N SER A 55 5.78 -4.58 -10.88
CA SER A 55 5.70 -3.22 -11.42
C SER A 55 5.37 -2.20 -10.32
N THR A 56 6.12 -1.10 -10.32
CA THR A 56 5.80 0.11 -9.56
C THR A 56 5.69 1.25 -10.57
N ARG A 57 4.64 2.05 -10.48
CA ARG A 57 4.36 3.17 -11.37
C ARG A 57 3.85 4.35 -10.56
N GLY A 58 3.93 5.54 -11.16
CA GLY A 58 3.50 6.78 -10.52
C GLY A 58 4.68 7.72 -10.31
N THR A 59 4.56 8.59 -9.33
CA THR A 59 5.51 9.69 -9.13
C THR A 59 5.99 9.80 -7.70
N ILE A 60 7.24 10.23 -7.54
CA ILE A 60 7.83 10.65 -6.27
C ILE A 60 8.41 12.04 -6.52
N TYR A 61 8.10 13.00 -5.65
CA TYR A 61 8.65 14.35 -5.72
C TYR A 61 9.27 14.75 -4.39
N GLY A 62 10.38 15.48 -4.46
CA GLY A 62 10.96 16.24 -3.36
C GLY A 62 11.03 17.71 -3.72
N ASP A 63 10.85 18.57 -2.72
CA ASP A 63 10.97 20.02 -2.83
C ASP A 63 12.37 20.50 -2.42
N TYR A 64 13.12 21.01 -3.39
CA TYR A 64 14.47 21.54 -3.19
C TYR A 64 14.45 23.03 -3.48
N ASN A 65 14.45 23.86 -2.43
CA ASN A 65 14.43 25.32 -2.55
C ASN A 65 13.21 25.83 -3.35
N ASP A 66 12.02 25.35 -3.00
CA ASP A 66 10.73 25.69 -3.64
C ASP A 66 10.58 25.17 -5.08
N GLU A 67 11.48 24.27 -5.51
CA GLU A 67 11.40 23.55 -6.78
C GLU A 67 11.08 22.07 -6.55
N TRP A 68 9.95 21.61 -7.11
CA TRP A 68 9.60 20.20 -7.10
C TRP A 68 10.41 19.43 -8.14
N ARG A 69 11.15 18.43 -7.68
CA ARG A 69 11.97 17.54 -8.51
C ARG A 69 11.46 16.12 -8.46
N GLU A 70 11.26 15.54 -9.64
CA GLU A 70 10.81 14.16 -9.77
C GLU A 70 11.93 13.16 -9.50
N HIS A 71 11.58 12.06 -8.84
CA HIS A 71 12.43 10.92 -8.59
C HIS A 71 11.85 9.68 -9.28
N PHE A 72 12.51 9.23 -10.34
CA PHE A 72 12.09 8.17 -11.25
C PHE A 72 13.32 7.33 -11.72
N PRO A 73 13.15 6.02 -12.01
CA PRO A 73 11.92 5.25 -11.93
C PRO A 73 11.53 4.95 -10.48
N PRO A 74 10.22 4.90 -10.16
CA PRO A 74 9.79 4.43 -8.87
C PRO A 74 10.01 2.91 -8.79
N SER A 75 10.40 2.47 -7.61
CA SER A 75 10.55 1.07 -7.24
C SER A 75 9.85 0.82 -5.91
N SER A 76 9.44 -0.41 -5.68
CA SER A 76 8.96 -0.84 -4.38
C SER A 76 9.49 -2.20 -3.99
N SER A 77 9.53 -2.47 -2.69
CA SER A 77 9.92 -3.77 -2.16
C SER A 77 9.18 -4.05 -0.85
N VAL A 78 8.99 -5.33 -0.57
CA VAL A 78 8.44 -5.85 0.69
C VAL A 78 9.50 -6.74 1.32
N ASN A 79 10.04 -6.33 2.46
CA ASN A 79 10.98 -7.12 3.22
C ASN A 79 10.27 -7.69 4.45
N LEU A 80 10.20 -9.02 4.53
CA LEU A 80 9.52 -9.70 5.63
C LEU A 80 10.40 -9.82 6.87
N GLU A 81 11.71 -9.99 6.67
CA GLU A 81 12.72 -10.28 7.67
C GLU A 81 14.08 -9.71 7.22
N GLY A 82 15.07 -9.73 8.11
CA GLY A 82 16.45 -9.31 7.81
C GLY A 82 17.09 -8.51 8.93
N GLN A 83 18.42 -8.35 8.89
CA GLN A 83 19.20 -7.64 9.92
C GLN A 83 18.73 -6.19 10.18
N TYR A 84 18.05 -5.59 9.20
CA TYR A 84 17.57 -4.20 9.24
C TYR A 84 16.04 -4.09 9.38
N VAL A 85 15.32 -5.21 9.54
CA VAL A 85 13.87 -5.23 9.73
C VAL A 85 13.56 -5.64 11.17
N PRO A 86 12.89 -4.78 11.97
CA PRO A 86 12.49 -5.16 13.31
C PRO A 86 11.62 -6.44 13.31
N PRO A 87 11.76 -7.32 14.32
CA PRO A 87 11.13 -8.64 14.30
C PRO A 87 9.60 -8.62 14.38
N ASP A 88 8.99 -7.49 14.75
CA ASP A 88 7.54 -7.32 14.91
C ASP A 88 6.85 -6.69 13.69
N VAL A 89 7.59 -6.34 12.64
CA VAL A 89 7.06 -5.62 11.47
C VAL A 89 7.45 -6.23 10.14
N HIS A 90 6.68 -5.88 9.10
CA HIS A 90 7.09 -5.96 7.71
C HIS A 90 7.49 -4.57 7.22
N LEU A 91 8.54 -4.51 6.40
CA LEU A 91 9.05 -3.26 5.84
C LEU A 91 8.62 -3.15 4.39
N LEU A 92 7.81 -2.13 4.09
CA LEU A 92 7.51 -1.70 2.73
C LEU A 92 8.39 -0.49 2.42
N ARG A 93 9.09 -0.53 1.29
CA ARG A 93 9.93 0.57 0.84
C ARG A 93 9.52 1.00 -0.55
N PHE A 94 9.43 2.30 -0.77
CA PHE A 94 9.10 2.92 -2.05
C PHE A 94 10.18 3.95 -2.38
N CYS A 95 10.94 3.76 -3.45
CA CYS A 95 12.08 4.61 -3.79
C CYS A 95 11.97 5.17 -5.21
N GLY A 96 12.58 6.31 -5.45
CA GLY A 96 12.86 6.84 -6.79
C GLY A 96 14.23 7.51 -6.83
N HIS A 97 14.75 7.75 -8.03
CA HIS A 97 16.07 8.35 -8.27
C HIS A 97 15.95 9.68 -9.02
N ALA A 98 16.78 10.66 -8.74
CA ALA A 98 16.68 11.95 -9.44
C ALA A 98 16.88 11.79 -10.96
N VAL A 99 16.02 12.43 -11.76
CA VAL A 99 16.14 12.45 -13.23
C VAL A 99 16.86 13.73 -13.66
N GLY A 100 17.87 13.63 -14.52
CA GLY A 100 18.39 14.78 -15.27
C GLY A 100 19.59 15.53 -14.69
N THR A 101 20.45 14.89 -13.88
CA THR A 101 21.82 15.40 -13.67
C THR A 101 22.64 15.19 -14.95
N PRO A 102 23.38 16.20 -15.47
CA PRO A 102 24.14 16.07 -16.71
C PRO A 102 25.06 14.83 -16.75
N GLU A 103 25.05 14.17 -17.90
CA GLU A 103 25.40 12.77 -18.22
C GLU A 103 26.87 12.29 -18.00
N ASN A 104 27.68 12.83 -17.08
CA ASN A 104 29.10 12.44 -17.00
C ASN A 104 29.67 12.12 -15.60
N ILE A 105 28.84 11.66 -14.65
CA ILE A 105 29.36 11.09 -13.39
C ILE A 105 28.62 9.77 -13.08
N PRO A 106 29.30 8.61 -13.07
CA PRO A 106 28.75 7.41 -12.46
C PRO A 106 28.51 7.68 -10.97
N GLY A 107 27.25 7.67 -10.52
CA GLY A 107 26.92 7.90 -9.10
C GLY A 107 26.10 9.16 -8.77
N THR A 108 25.24 9.69 -9.65
CA THR A 108 24.23 10.65 -9.17
C THR A 108 23.14 9.89 -8.37
N SER A 109 23.51 9.51 -7.15
CA SER A 109 22.85 8.58 -6.22
C SER A 109 21.66 9.18 -5.45
N ASP A 110 21.26 10.38 -5.87
CA ASP A 110 20.13 11.14 -5.35
C ASP A 110 18.87 10.29 -5.43
N SER A 111 18.38 9.86 -4.27
CA SER A 111 17.19 9.04 -4.15
C SER A 111 16.31 9.51 -3.00
N LEU A 112 15.00 9.35 -3.17
CA LEU A 112 14.01 9.51 -2.12
C LEU A 112 13.34 8.17 -1.88
N CYS A 113 13.43 7.68 -0.65
CA CYS A 113 12.87 6.41 -0.22
C CYS A 113 11.93 6.61 0.96
N TYR A 114 10.67 6.28 0.77
CA TYR A 114 9.71 6.11 1.86
C TYR A 114 9.88 4.73 2.46
N THR A 115 9.88 4.67 3.78
CA THR A 115 9.86 3.42 4.54
C THR A 115 8.59 3.40 5.38
N VAL A 116 7.85 2.30 5.29
CA VAL A 116 6.59 2.06 6.02
C VAL A 116 6.70 0.73 6.74
N HIS A 117 6.54 0.76 8.06
CA HIS A 117 6.54 -0.45 8.88
C HIS A 117 5.12 -0.84 9.19
N LEU A 118 4.73 -2.05 8.81
CA LEU A 118 3.42 -2.63 9.07
C LEU A 118 3.53 -3.71 10.13
N GLU A 119 2.53 -3.84 10.99
CA GLU A 119 2.43 -5.00 11.88
C GLU A 119 2.42 -6.30 11.06
N LYS A 120 3.12 -7.35 11.54
CA LYS A 120 3.22 -8.62 10.81
C LYS A 120 1.87 -9.25 10.47
N THR A 121 0.87 -9.00 11.29
CA THR A 121 -0.49 -9.53 11.12
C THR A 121 -1.25 -8.90 9.96
N VAL A 122 -0.75 -7.81 9.36
CA VAL A 122 -1.46 -7.08 8.29
C VAL A 122 -1.42 -7.82 6.97
N LEU A 123 -0.29 -8.48 6.64
CA LEU A 123 -0.14 -9.11 5.35
C LEU A 123 -0.88 -10.45 5.30
N GLY A 124 -1.58 -10.70 4.20
CA GLY A 124 -2.34 -11.94 3.98
C GLY A 124 -3.75 -11.97 4.56
N THR A 125 -4.26 -10.85 5.11
CA THR A 125 -5.61 -10.77 5.70
C THR A 125 -6.70 -10.33 4.73
N GLY A 126 -6.37 -10.20 3.44
CA GLY A 126 -7.27 -9.65 2.44
C GLY A 126 -7.20 -8.12 2.32
N PRO A 127 -7.95 -7.54 1.35
CA PRO A 127 -7.80 -6.14 0.99
C PRO A 127 -8.07 -5.19 2.16
N THR A 128 -7.28 -4.13 2.26
CA THR A 128 -7.39 -3.16 3.37
C THR A 128 -6.86 -1.78 2.97
N THR A 129 -7.24 -0.75 3.70
CA THR A 129 -6.71 0.61 3.55
C THR A 129 -6.22 1.09 4.90
N LEU A 130 -4.98 1.57 4.93
CA LEU A 130 -4.31 2.02 6.14
C LEU A 130 -4.02 3.52 6.05
N SER A 131 -4.49 4.27 7.02
CA SER A 131 -4.23 5.70 7.15
C SER A 131 -2.89 5.94 7.86
N ILE A 132 -2.07 6.80 7.29
CA ILE A 132 -0.79 7.24 7.84
C ILE A 132 -0.99 8.70 8.26
N ASP A 133 -0.89 9.01 9.55
CA ASP A 133 -1.04 10.37 10.05
C ASP A 133 -0.30 10.50 11.39
N GLY A 134 0.75 11.29 11.41
CA GLY A 134 1.60 11.40 12.59
C GLY A 134 2.78 12.31 12.38
N HIS A 135 3.66 12.29 13.38
CA HIS A 135 5.00 12.83 13.25
C HIS A 135 6.02 11.80 13.67
N ILE A 136 7.24 11.95 13.16
CA ILE A 136 8.34 11.04 13.44
C ILE A 136 9.63 11.81 13.66
N GLU A 137 10.41 11.39 14.64
CA GLU A 137 11.78 11.82 14.84
C GLU A 137 12.73 10.73 14.31
N VAL A 138 13.53 11.09 13.31
CA VAL A 138 14.40 10.16 12.57
C VAL A 138 15.85 10.64 12.70
N SER A 139 16.77 9.72 12.98
CA SER A 139 18.20 10.02 12.88
C SER A 139 18.55 10.42 11.44
N VAL A 140 19.58 11.23 11.24
CA VAL A 140 19.95 11.64 9.88
C VAL A 140 20.50 10.48 9.05
N ALA A 141 21.12 9.49 9.69
CA ALA A 141 21.45 8.24 9.01
C ALA A 141 20.20 7.57 8.40
N GLY A 142 19.01 7.87 8.94
CA GLY A 142 17.74 7.30 8.52
C GLY A 142 17.76 5.78 8.59
N ASN A 143 18.61 5.24 9.48
CA ASN A 143 18.76 3.83 9.72
C ASN A 143 17.83 3.40 10.85
N ASP A 144 17.30 2.19 10.75
CA ASP A 144 16.41 1.61 11.75
C ASP A 144 17.14 1.18 13.03
N ASN A 145 18.47 1.26 13.04
CA ASN A 145 19.29 0.45 13.92
C ASN A 145 19.77 1.11 15.22
N GLN A 146 19.72 2.44 15.41
CA GLN A 146 20.00 3.05 16.73
C GLN A 146 19.90 4.60 16.78
N PRO A 147 19.09 5.17 17.71
CA PRO A 147 17.84 4.61 18.19
C PRO A 147 16.82 4.49 17.03
N PRO A 148 15.88 3.53 17.10
CA PRO A 148 14.85 3.41 16.07
C PRO A 148 14.02 4.70 16.00
N PRO A 149 13.56 5.12 14.80
CA PRO A 149 12.71 6.29 14.67
C PRO A 149 11.45 6.19 15.54
N THR A 150 11.15 7.26 16.28
CA THR A 150 9.98 7.30 17.18
C THR A 150 8.82 7.97 16.46
N PHE A 151 7.77 7.21 16.19
CA PHE A 151 6.55 7.69 15.52
C PHE A 151 5.46 7.98 16.55
N VAL A 152 4.85 9.15 16.46
CA VAL A 152 3.75 9.58 17.32
C VAL A 152 2.49 9.75 16.45
N PRO A 153 1.53 8.83 16.56
CA PRO A 153 0.35 8.83 15.71
C PRO A 153 -0.65 9.93 16.09
N ARG A 154 -1.40 10.41 15.09
CA ARG A 154 -2.59 11.25 15.29
C ARG A 154 -3.88 10.43 15.25
N GLY A 155 -5.01 11.07 15.58
CA GLY A 155 -6.30 10.41 15.74
C GLY A 155 -6.81 9.65 14.51
N SER A 156 -6.35 9.96 13.29
CA SER A 156 -6.76 9.28 12.05
C SER A 156 -5.86 8.09 11.67
N HIS A 157 -4.78 7.84 12.41
CA HIS A 157 -3.77 6.84 12.09
C HIS A 157 -4.25 5.40 12.32
N SER A 158 -3.92 4.50 11.39
CA SER A 158 -4.13 3.07 11.57
C SER A 158 -3.06 2.47 12.49
N ALA A 159 -3.46 1.82 13.59
CA ALA A 159 -2.55 1.17 14.53
C ALA A 159 -1.63 0.11 13.89
N SER A 160 -2.08 -0.47 12.78
CA SER A 160 -1.34 -1.44 11.96
C SER A 160 -0.13 -0.84 11.23
N VAL A 161 -0.04 0.48 11.09
CA VAL A 161 1.16 1.18 10.63
C VAL A 161 1.95 1.59 11.86
N ARG A 162 3.15 1.05 12.02
CA ARG A 162 3.98 1.30 13.21
C ARG A 162 4.81 2.56 13.08
N ARG A 163 5.25 2.85 11.86
CA ARG A 163 5.98 4.07 11.50
C ARG A 163 6.01 4.25 10.00
N ALA A 164 6.10 5.51 9.57
CA ALA A 164 6.36 5.89 8.20
C ALA A 164 7.26 7.13 8.17
N TRP A 165 8.25 7.16 7.29
CA TRP A 165 9.13 8.33 7.08
C TRP A 165 9.75 8.31 5.69
N VAL A 166 10.37 9.44 5.32
CA VAL A 166 11.16 9.55 4.10
C VAL A 166 12.63 9.77 4.41
N LYS A 167 13.48 9.13 3.62
CA LYS A 167 14.93 9.33 3.60
C LYS A 167 15.35 9.76 2.19
N SER A 168 16.23 10.75 2.16
CA SER A 168 17.06 11.10 1.02
C SER A 168 18.39 10.37 1.09
N SER A 169 18.96 10.00 -0.06
CA SER A 169 20.36 9.58 -0.17
C SER A 169 20.97 10.29 -1.35
N CYS A 170 22.26 10.60 -1.30
CA CYS A 170 23.04 11.21 -2.37
C CYS A 170 24.53 11.01 -2.06
N ASP A 171 25.40 11.36 -3.02
CA ASP A 171 26.84 11.32 -2.83
C ASP A 171 27.25 12.48 -1.91
N GLY A 172 27.56 12.15 -0.66
CA GLY A 172 28.01 13.12 0.34
C GLY A 172 27.94 12.58 1.77
N GLU A 173 28.87 12.98 2.62
CA GLU A 173 28.96 12.57 4.03
C GLU A 173 28.22 13.52 4.99
N HIS A 174 27.31 14.36 4.48
CA HIS A 174 26.64 15.37 5.30
C HIS A 174 25.50 14.78 6.12
N TYR A 175 25.85 14.07 7.19
CA TYR A 175 24.90 13.75 8.25
C TYR A 175 24.82 14.93 9.23
N PHE A 176 23.62 15.35 9.61
CA PHE A 176 23.42 16.34 10.68
C PHE A 176 23.49 15.63 12.03
N ASP A 177 23.96 16.36 13.04
CA ASP A 177 24.15 15.80 14.38
C ASP A 177 22.83 15.56 15.12
N ASN A 178 21.74 16.21 14.69
CA ASN A 178 20.46 16.19 15.39
C ASN A 178 19.40 15.40 14.60
N PRO A 179 18.53 14.62 15.29
CA PRO A 179 17.34 14.03 14.67
C PRO A 179 16.50 15.08 13.94
N VAL A 180 15.90 14.67 12.84
CA VAL A 180 14.96 15.49 12.09
C VAL A 180 13.53 15.08 12.41
N ARG A 181 12.67 16.07 12.57
CA ARG A 181 11.23 15.87 12.72
C ARG A 181 10.56 15.95 11.35
N GLN A 182 9.76 14.94 11.03
CA GLN A 182 8.91 14.91 9.85
C GLN A 182 7.44 14.78 10.27
N GLU A 183 6.58 15.55 9.62
CA GLU A 183 5.14 15.40 9.66
C GLU A 183 4.72 14.56 8.46
N VAL A 184 3.91 13.53 8.69
CA VAL A 184 3.61 12.50 7.68
C VAL A 184 2.11 12.28 7.60
N THR A 185 1.56 12.37 6.39
CA THR A 185 0.13 12.15 6.11
C THR A 185 -0.05 11.37 4.81
N GLY A 186 -0.90 10.36 4.79
CA GLY A 186 -1.12 9.56 3.59
C GLY A 186 -2.00 8.34 3.79
N THR A 187 -2.05 7.50 2.76
CA THR A 187 -2.83 6.27 2.69
C THR A 187 -2.02 5.19 1.99
N LEU A 188 -2.07 3.98 2.55
CA LEU A 188 -1.61 2.75 1.92
C LEU A 188 -2.83 1.86 1.69
N GLU A 189 -3.26 1.77 0.44
CA GLU A 189 -4.28 0.83 0.00
C GLU A 189 -3.61 -0.47 -0.45
N LEU A 190 -4.00 -1.59 0.15
CA LEU A 190 -3.61 -2.93 -0.24
C LEU A 190 -4.81 -3.58 -0.94
N SER A 191 -4.93 -3.39 -2.25
CA SER A 191 -6.04 -3.92 -3.06
C SER A 191 -5.92 -5.44 -3.28
N VAL A 192 -4.69 -5.95 -3.38
CA VAL A 192 -4.38 -7.39 -3.23
C VAL A 192 -3.50 -7.52 -1.99
N ASN A 193 -3.90 -8.36 -1.04
CA ASN A 193 -3.16 -8.59 0.19
C ASN A 193 -3.26 -10.07 0.59
N THR A 194 -2.37 -10.86 0.02
CA THR A 194 -2.30 -12.31 0.23
C THR A 194 -0.94 -12.66 0.82
N ALA A 195 -0.77 -13.88 1.32
CA ALA A 195 0.51 -14.35 1.83
C ALA A 195 1.64 -14.37 0.77
N LYS A 196 1.32 -14.22 -0.53
CA LYS A 196 2.27 -14.36 -1.65
C LYS A 196 2.37 -13.12 -2.54
N ARG A 197 1.46 -12.16 -2.40
CA ARG A 197 1.37 -10.99 -3.28
C ARG A 197 0.69 -9.85 -2.55
N VAL A 198 1.28 -8.67 -2.67
CA VAL A 198 0.70 -7.42 -2.19
C VAL A 198 0.76 -6.40 -3.30
N SER A 199 -0.39 -5.83 -3.64
CA SER A 199 -0.50 -4.76 -4.62
C SER A 199 -1.51 -3.72 -4.16
N GLY A 200 -1.39 -2.50 -4.70
CA GLY A 200 -2.34 -1.44 -4.43
C GLY A 200 -1.75 -0.07 -4.68
N ARG A 201 -2.12 0.90 -3.86
CA ARG A 201 -1.76 2.31 -4.03
C ARG A 201 -1.15 2.88 -2.76
N PHE A 202 -0.03 3.60 -2.92
CA PHE A 202 0.62 4.33 -1.86
C PHE A 202 0.60 5.82 -2.21
N LYS A 203 -0.09 6.61 -1.38
CA LYS A 203 -0.14 8.07 -1.51
C LYS A 203 0.29 8.69 -0.21
N ILE A 204 1.31 9.53 -0.22
CA ILE A 204 1.86 10.11 1.00
C ILE A 204 2.41 11.50 0.73
N GLU A 205 2.35 12.35 1.73
CA GLU A 205 3.02 13.63 1.80
C GLU A 205 3.80 13.71 3.11
N THR A 206 4.98 14.31 3.05
CA THR A 206 5.75 14.65 4.23
C THR A 206 6.14 16.11 4.20
N SER A 207 6.22 16.71 5.39
CA SER A 207 6.79 18.04 5.58
C SER A 207 7.77 18.02 6.74
N GLY A 208 8.71 18.95 6.72
CA GLY A 208 9.89 18.86 7.56
C GLY A 208 11.03 18.17 6.82
N ARG A 209 12.21 18.20 7.43
CA ARG A 209 13.44 17.81 6.76
C ARG A 209 13.49 16.28 6.58
N ALA A 210 13.61 15.82 5.34
CA ALA A 210 13.87 14.40 5.06
C ALA A 210 15.18 13.96 5.75
N ALA A 211 15.25 12.71 6.19
CA ALA A 211 16.49 12.16 6.73
C ALA A 211 17.53 12.00 5.62
N GLY A 212 18.82 11.95 5.95
CA GLY A 212 19.91 11.71 5.00
C GLY A 212 20.64 12.96 4.48
N PRO A 213 21.64 12.75 3.60
CA PRO A 213 22.63 13.76 3.23
C PRO A 213 22.13 14.85 2.27
N CYS A 214 21.07 14.60 1.50
CA CYS A 214 20.47 15.58 0.58
C CYS A 214 19.00 15.85 0.94
N PRO A 215 18.76 16.43 2.12
CA PRO A 215 17.42 16.57 2.64
C PRO A 215 16.61 17.57 1.83
N THR A 216 15.33 17.25 1.69
CA THR A 216 14.28 18.12 1.17
C THR A 216 13.30 18.46 2.30
N ASN A 217 12.61 19.59 2.21
CA ASN A 217 11.68 20.06 3.25
C ASN A 217 10.25 19.55 3.08
N ARG A 218 9.91 19.07 1.88
CA ARG A 218 8.59 18.51 1.57
C ARG A 218 8.76 17.40 0.56
N THR A 219 8.05 16.29 0.75
CA THR A 219 8.02 15.23 -0.24
C THR A 219 6.59 14.79 -0.47
N ARG A 220 6.32 14.23 -1.65
CA ARG A 220 5.07 13.54 -1.91
C ARG A 220 5.29 12.34 -2.82
N ALA A 221 4.45 11.34 -2.70
CA ALA A 221 4.40 10.23 -3.63
C ALA A 221 2.95 9.83 -3.90
N ASP A 222 2.69 9.40 -5.12
CA ASP A 222 1.46 8.75 -5.54
C ASP A 222 1.83 7.61 -6.48
N LEU A 223 1.80 6.40 -5.94
CA LEU A 223 2.34 5.20 -6.56
C LEU A 223 1.29 4.10 -6.60
N THR A 224 1.26 3.36 -7.70
CA THR A 224 0.68 2.03 -7.76
C THR A 224 1.80 1.00 -7.75
N PHE A 225 1.64 -0.07 -6.99
CA PHE A 225 2.67 -1.09 -6.85
C PHE A 225 2.07 -2.49 -6.88
N ASP A 226 2.88 -3.46 -7.27
CA ASP A 226 2.55 -4.87 -7.25
C ASP A 226 3.81 -5.70 -6.96
N ASN A 227 3.87 -6.28 -5.77
CA ASN A 227 5.02 -7.03 -5.26
C ASN A 227 4.63 -8.48 -5.01
N SER A 228 5.50 -9.39 -5.45
CA SER A 228 5.48 -10.76 -4.93
C SER A 228 6.10 -10.77 -3.54
N ILE A 229 5.48 -11.51 -2.62
CA ILE A 229 6.10 -11.88 -1.37
C ILE A 229 6.82 -13.19 -1.63
N GLN A 230 8.13 -13.13 -1.79
CA GLN A 230 8.96 -14.32 -1.75
C GLN A 230 9.42 -14.52 -0.30
N PRO A 231 9.33 -15.75 0.24
CA PRO A 231 10.07 -16.07 1.45
C PRO A 231 11.55 -15.83 1.16
N SER A 232 12.25 -15.12 2.04
CA SER A 232 13.70 -15.03 1.99
C SER A 232 14.26 -16.44 2.09
N PHE A 233 14.92 -16.92 1.03
CA PHE A 233 15.77 -18.08 1.12
C PHE A 233 17.11 -17.57 1.67
N ASP A 234 17.35 -17.83 2.96
CA ASP A 234 18.68 -17.70 3.56
C ASP A 234 19.68 -18.66 2.89
#